data_AF-A0A1Y1MFV5-F1
#
_entry.id   AF-A0A1Y1MFV5-F1
#
_cell.length_a   1.000
_cell.length_b   1.000
_cell.length_c   1.000
_cell.angle_alpha   90.00
_cell.angle_beta   90.00
_cell.angle_gamma   90.00
#
_symmetry.space_group_name_H-M   'P 1'
#
loop_
_entity.id
_entity.type
_entity.pdbx_description
1 polymer ?
#
loop_
_entity_poly.entity_id
_entity_poly.type
_entity_poly.pdbx_seq_one_letter_code
_entity_poly.pdbx_strand_id
1 'polypeptide(L)'
;NSTITFDPAIAEQYWVHMNNNNSDVRVILSNAHRKAAIVTLSFDFPFYGHLVRDVTVSTGGFIFMGENRHSWLAATQYIAPLMANFDTSVSNHSFIKYLDNGTAFTVVWDQVRLQDSPHAGSFTFQTTLFKNGDIVFVYKNIPIPVEDISDISHPVKVGLSDAYRKSHSIFSNKQAIYEYHRVKFSKENIINDTAIYLKPTCLNRKDCLSLQTSKIANF
;
A
#
# COMPACT_ATOMS: atom_id res chain seq x y z
N ASN A 1 -5.68 6.72 13.12
CA ASN A 1 -6.60 7.81 12.70
C ASN A 1 -6.44 7.99 11.20
N SER A 2 -7.51 8.28 10.45
CA SER A 2 -7.45 8.48 9.00
C SER A 2 -8.43 9.55 8.53
N THR A 3 -8.04 10.31 7.51
CA THR A 3 -8.87 11.34 6.88
C THR A 3 -8.91 11.07 5.38
N ILE A 4 -10.12 11.06 4.81
CA ILE A 4 -10.35 10.95 3.36
C ILE A 4 -10.77 12.33 2.87
N THR A 5 -10.25 12.74 1.72
CA THR A 5 -10.55 14.04 1.12
C THR A 5 -10.78 13.87 -0.37
N PHE A 6 -11.85 14.48 -0.86
CA PHE A 6 -12.31 14.44 -2.26
C PHE A 6 -12.11 15.81 -2.92
N ASP A 7 -10.99 16.46 -2.62
CA ASP A 7 -10.67 17.81 -3.12
C ASP A 7 -9.40 17.71 -3.99
N PRO A 8 -9.50 18.05 -5.28
CA PRO A 8 -8.36 18.03 -6.20
C PRO A 8 -7.17 18.87 -5.73
N ALA A 9 -7.39 20.02 -5.08
CA ALA A 9 -6.32 20.86 -4.59
C ALA A 9 -5.55 20.17 -3.44
N ILE A 10 -6.27 19.46 -2.58
CA ILE A 10 -5.66 18.70 -1.48
C ILE A 10 -4.98 17.43 -2.02
N ALA A 11 -5.58 16.74 -2.98
CA ALA A 11 -4.97 15.59 -3.63
C ALA A 11 -3.65 15.97 -4.32
N GLU A 12 -3.63 17.10 -5.03
CA GLU A 12 -2.44 17.62 -5.70
C GLU A 12 -1.34 18.03 -4.71
N GLN A 13 -1.69 18.57 -3.53
CA GLN A 13 -0.70 18.88 -2.48
C GLN A 13 0.07 17.64 -2.00
N TYR A 14 -0.57 16.47 -2.01
CA TYR A 14 0.07 15.20 -1.66
C TYR A 14 0.68 14.50 -2.88
N TRP A 15 0.41 14.96 -4.10
CA TRP A 15 0.93 14.35 -5.33
C TRP A 15 2.43 14.62 -5.49
N VAL A 16 3.22 13.56 -5.69
CA VAL A 16 4.66 13.69 -5.92
C VAL A 16 4.93 13.58 -7.41
N HIS A 17 5.36 14.69 -8.00
CA HIS A 17 5.73 14.74 -9.42
C HIS A 17 7.06 14.02 -9.68
N MET A 18 6.98 12.79 -10.19
CA MET A 18 8.15 12.00 -10.59
C MET A 18 8.56 12.31 -12.03
N ASN A 19 9.32 13.39 -12.21
CA ASN A 19 9.85 13.78 -13.51
C ASN A 19 11.05 12.90 -13.88
N ASN A 20 11.14 12.46 -15.13
CA ASN A 20 12.25 11.62 -15.63
C ASN A 20 13.64 12.28 -15.53
N ASN A 21 13.70 13.62 -15.38
CA ASN A 21 14.96 14.35 -15.20
C ASN A 21 15.48 14.32 -13.77
N ASN A 22 14.67 13.86 -12.81
CA ASN A 22 15.12 13.68 -11.44
C ASN A 22 15.89 12.35 -11.34
N SER A 23 17.20 12.44 -11.14
CA SER A 23 18.10 11.28 -11.05
C SER A 23 17.74 10.28 -9.95
N ASP A 24 16.93 10.72 -8.98
CA ASP A 24 16.53 9.93 -7.82
C ASP A 24 15.28 9.09 -8.08
N VAL A 25 14.55 9.36 -9.18
CA VAL A 25 13.41 8.53 -9.60
C VAL A 25 13.92 7.24 -10.21
N ARG A 26 13.46 6.11 -9.68
CA ARG A 26 13.83 4.77 -10.13
C ARG A 26 12.63 4.04 -10.70
N VAL A 27 12.73 3.56 -11.93
CA VAL A 27 11.76 2.61 -12.52
C VAL A 27 12.13 1.21 -12.05
N ILE A 28 11.20 0.51 -11.39
CA ILE A 28 11.46 -0.81 -10.80
C ILE A 28 10.75 -1.96 -11.50
N LEU A 29 9.57 -1.72 -12.06
CA LEU A 29 8.79 -2.74 -12.75
C LEU A 29 8.10 -2.13 -13.97
N SER A 30 8.26 -2.81 -15.11
CA SER A 30 7.60 -2.54 -16.38
C SER A 30 7.56 -3.85 -17.15
N ASN A 31 6.58 -4.03 -18.02
CA ASN A 31 6.44 -5.28 -18.79
C ASN A 31 6.45 -6.55 -17.93
N ALA A 32 5.74 -6.52 -16.80
CA ALA A 32 5.74 -7.57 -15.78
C ALA A 32 4.34 -7.82 -15.20
N HIS A 33 4.03 -9.10 -14.97
CA HIS A 33 2.82 -9.57 -14.30
C HIS A 33 3.16 -10.41 -13.07
N ARG A 34 2.46 -10.18 -11.96
CA ARG A 34 2.65 -10.91 -10.68
C ARG A 34 4.13 -10.93 -10.26
N LYS A 35 4.80 -9.79 -10.40
CA LYS A 35 6.18 -9.57 -9.98
C LYS A 35 6.22 -8.56 -8.85
N ALA A 36 7.33 -8.57 -8.12
CA ALA A 36 7.62 -7.57 -7.12
C ALA A 36 9.12 -7.30 -7.08
N ALA A 37 9.48 -6.09 -6.66
CA ALA A 37 10.86 -5.65 -6.49
C ALA A 37 11.10 -5.30 -5.02
N ILE A 38 12.26 -5.66 -4.49
CA ILE A 38 12.68 -5.21 -3.16
C ILE A 38 13.29 -3.82 -3.29
N VAL A 39 12.90 -2.95 -2.36
CA VAL A 39 13.48 -1.62 -2.19
C VAL A 39 13.90 -1.48 -0.74
N THR A 40 15.17 -1.14 -0.52
CA THR A 40 15.70 -0.77 0.80
C THR A 40 15.47 0.71 1.01
N LEU A 41 14.65 1.05 2.00
CA LEU A 41 14.36 2.42 2.38
C LEU A 41 15.60 3.09 2.96
N SER A 42 15.73 4.38 2.71
CA SER A 42 16.79 5.22 3.28
C SER A 42 16.61 5.48 4.79
N PHE A 43 15.41 5.22 5.32
CA PHE A 43 15.04 5.38 6.72
C PHE A 43 14.30 4.15 7.27
N ASP A 44 14.23 4.04 8.59
CA ASP A 44 13.44 3.01 9.25
C ASP A 44 11.98 3.45 9.29
N PHE A 45 11.11 2.72 8.62
CA PHE A 45 9.68 3.02 8.60
C PHE A 45 8.95 2.26 9.71
N PRO A 46 8.29 2.93 10.65
CA PRO A 46 7.55 2.25 11.71
C PRO A 46 6.21 1.71 11.19
N PHE A 47 6.01 0.40 11.30
CA PHE A 47 4.80 -0.30 10.89
C PHE A 47 4.37 -1.25 12.01
N TYR A 48 3.19 -1.04 12.61
CA TYR A 48 2.62 -1.89 13.67
C TYR A 48 3.60 -2.36 14.75
N GLY A 49 4.41 -1.44 15.28
CA GLY A 49 5.32 -1.69 16.41
C GLY A 49 6.65 -2.34 16.03
N HIS A 50 6.96 -2.51 14.75
CA HIS A 50 8.28 -2.89 14.27
C HIS A 50 8.80 -1.88 13.24
N LEU A 51 10.13 -1.82 13.08
CA LEU A 51 10.79 -0.96 12.10
C LEU A 51 11.07 -1.79 10.85
N VAL A 52 10.59 -1.31 9.71
CA VAL A 52 10.78 -1.94 8.40
C VAL A 52 11.74 -1.10 7.59
N ARG A 53 12.74 -1.76 6.99
CA ARG A 53 13.70 -1.10 6.10
C ARG A 53 13.68 -1.69 4.69
N ASP A 54 13.49 -2.98 4.55
CA ASP A 54 13.30 -3.62 3.25
C ASP A 54 11.81 -3.83 2.99
N VAL A 55 11.31 -3.21 1.91
CA VAL A 55 9.92 -3.37 1.47
C VAL A 55 9.87 -4.02 0.10
N THR A 56 8.77 -4.72 -0.20
CA THR A 56 8.58 -5.38 -1.49
C THR A 56 7.42 -4.75 -2.24
N VAL A 57 7.72 -3.99 -3.31
CA VAL A 57 6.72 -3.31 -4.13
C VAL A 57 6.24 -4.23 -5.24
N SER A 58 4.92 -4.44 -5.34
CA SER A 58 4.30 -5.40 -6.25
C SER A 58 3.65 -4.73 -7.47
N THR A 59 3.59 -5.46 -8.60
CA THR A 59 2.77 -5.07 -9.76
C THR A 59 1.31 -4.89 -9.40
N GLY A 60 0.81 -5.67 -8.43
CA GLY A 60 -0.59 -5.69 -8.02
C GLY A 60 -1.06 -4.49 -7.20
N GLY A 61 -0.33 -3.37 -7.13
CA GLY A 61 -0.81 -2.14 -6.49
C GLY A 61 -0.66 -2.06 -4.96
N PHE A 62 0.32 -2.79 -4.40
CA PHE A 62 0.58 -2.80 -2.97
C PHE A 62 2.07 -2.97 -2.64
N ILE A 63 2.43 -2.62 -1.42
CA ILE A 63 3.73 -2.84 -0.80
C ILE A 63 3.56 -3.93 0.26
N PHE A 64 4.35 -4.99 0.16
CA PHE A 64 4.48 -6.00 1.20
C PHE A 64 5.52 -5.56 2.23
N MET A 65 5.14 -5.61 3.50
CA MET A 65 5.91 -5.08 4.63
C MET A 65 6.60 -6.17 5.47
N GLY A 66 6.39 -7.45 5.15
CA GLY A 66 6.93 -8.55 5.94
C GLY A 66 8.37 -8.94 5.55
N GLU A 67 9.09 -9.52 6.50
CA GLU A 67 10.49 -9.95 6.31
C GLU A 67 10.63 -11.23 5.46
N ASN A 68 9.61 -12.10 5.44
CA ASN A 68 9.70 -13.45 4.86
C ASN A 68 8.92 -13.61 3.55
N ARG A 69 9.61 -14.04 2.49
CA ARG A 69 9.06 -14.25 1.13
C ARG A 69 8.29 -15.57 0.95
N HIS A 70 7.37 -15.92 1.85
CA HIS A 70 6.45 -17.02 1.56
C HIS A 70 5.21 -16.49 0.85
N SER A 71 4.81 -17.15 -0.25
CA SER A 71 3.77 -16.70 -1.19
C SER A 71 2.43 -16.33 -0.53
N TRP A 72 2.13 -16.92 0.63
CA TRP A 72 0.90 -16.68 1.36
C TRP A 72 0.96 -15.45 2.29
N LEU A 73 2.15 -15.06 2.76
CA LEU A 73 2.36 -13.92 3.67
C LEU A 73 2.24 -12.58 2.95
N ALA A 74 2.54 -12.55 1.64
CA ALA A 74 2.38 -11.37 0.79
C ALA A 74 0.93 -10.79 0.81
N ALA A 75 -0.05 -11.60 1.22
CA ALA A 75 -1.45 -11.21 1.32
C ALA A 75 -1.89 -10.71 2.71
N THR A 76 -1.03 -10.78 3.72
CA THR A 76 -1.38 -10.55 5.15
C THR A 76 -0.63 -9.41 5.84
N GLN A 77 0.46 -8.91 5.26
CA GLN A 77 1.18 -7.74 5.79
C GLN A 77 1.43 -6.72 4.66
N TYR A 78 0.52 -5.77 4.49
CA TYR A 78 0.56 -4.89 3.32
C TYR A 78 0.14 -3.46 3.59
N ILE A 79 0.63 -2.57 2.73
CA ILE A 79 0.12 -1.23 2.47
C ILE A 79 -0.40 -1.22 1.03
N ALA A 80 -1.70 -1.09 0.84
CA ALA A 80 -2.35 -1.19 -0.46
C ALA A 80 -3.18 0.08 -0.73
N PRO A 81 -2.64 1.07 -1.46
CA PRO A 81 -3.49 2.13 -2.02
C PRO A 81 -4.57 1.53 -2.92
N LEU A 82 -4.24 0.57 -3.78
CA LEU A 82 -5.23 -0.19 -4.54
C LEU A 82 -4.64 -1.53 -4.96
N MET A 83 -4.91 -2.59 -4.21
CA MET A 83 -4.54 -3.94 -4.58
C MET A 83 -5.55 -4.50 -5.60
N ALA A 84 -5.10 -4.95 -6.78
CA ALA A 84 -5.91 -5.60 -7.81
C ALA A 84 -5.04 -6.43 -8.77
N ASN A 85 -5.64 -7.10 -9.76
CA ASN A 85 -4.91 -7.87 -10.79
C ASN A 85 -4.24 -6.97 -11.85
N PHE A 86 -3.42 -6.01 -11.41
CA PHE A 86 -2.70 -5.13 -12.30
C PHE A 86 -1.54 -5.86 -13.00
N ASP A 87 -1.36 -5.53 -14.27
CA ASP A 87 -0.32 -6.06 -15.15
C ASP A 87 0.34 -4.92 -15.93
N THR A 88 1.65 -4.79 -15.77
CA THR A 88 2.45 -3.77 -16.48
C THR A 88 2.88 -4.22 -17.87
N SER A 89 2.64 -5.48 -18.26
CA SER A 89 2.90 -6.02 -19.61
C SER A 89 1.79 -5.75 -20.61
N VAL A 90 0.58 -5.42 -20.13
CA VAL A 90 -0.57 -5.06 -20.99
C VAL A 90 -0.33 -3.76 -21.76
N SER A 91 0.59 -2.91 -21.31
CA SER A 91 0.90 -1.62 -21.94
C SER A 91 2.37 -1.28 -21.83
N ASN A 92 2.98 -0.82 -22.92
CA ASN A 92 4.33 -0.25 -22.90
C ASN A 92 4.40 1.10 -22.13
N HIS A 93 3.26 1.65 -21.73
CA HIS A 93 3.17 2.87 -20.92
C HIS A 93 2.95 2.59 -19.42
N SER A 94 2.84 1.31 -19.02
CA SER A 94 2.67 0.94 -17.61
C SER A 94 4.01 0.86 -16.90
N PHE A 95 4.19 1.67 -15.86
CA PHE A 95 5.41 1.71 -15.08
C PHE A 95 5.13 1.75 -13.58
N ILE A 96 6.01 1.13 -12.81
CA ILE A 96 6.07 1.33 -11.37
C ILE A 96 7.38 2.00 -11.07
N LYS A 97 7.28 3.17 -10.44
CA LYS A 97 8.41 4.04 -10.14
C LYS A 97 8.40 4.35 -8.65
N TYR A 98 9.56 4.65 -8.10
CA TYR A 98 9.64 5.20 -6.76
C TYR A 98 10.63 6.36 -6.68
N LEU A 99 10.45 7.17 -5.64
CA LEU A 99 11.38 8.20 -5.19
C LEU A 99 11.57 8.05 -3.68
N ASP A 100 12.81 8.03 -3.24
CA ASP A 100 13.18 8.06 -1.82
C ASP A 100 14.09 9.27 -1.59
N ASN A 101 13.69 10.18 -0.70
CA ASN A 101 14.43 11.41 -0.41
C ASN A 101 15.00 11.47 1.03
N GLY A 102 15.03 10.36 1.77
CA GLY A 102 15.51 10.36 3.17
C GLY A 102 14.43 10.65 4.23
N THR A 103 13.35 11.32 3.82
CA THR A 103 12.24 11.71 4.72
C THR A 103 10.90 11.12 4.31
N ALA A 104 10.75 10.81 3.02
CA ALA A 104 9.57 10.17 2.46
C ALA A 104 9.99 9.21 1.33
N PHE A 105 9.25 8.12 1.25
CA PHE A 105 9.35 7.12 0.19
C PHE A 105 8.02 7.06 -0.55
N THR A 106 8.01 7.44 -1.83
CA THR A 106 6.80 7.43 -2.65
C THR A 106 6.92 6.40 -3.75
N VAL A 107 5.86 5.61 -3.94
CA VAL A 107 5.70 4.68 -5.08
C VAL A 107 4.50 5.12 -5.89
N VAL A 108 4.66 5.16 -7.21
CA VAL A 108 3.58 5.38 -8.17
C VAL A 108 3.37 4.15 -9.04
N TRP A 109 2.12 3.74 -9.19
CA TRP A 109 1.66 2.81 -10.23
C TRP A 109 1.11 3.68 -11.35
N ASP A 110 1.94 3.90 -12.37
CA ASP A 110 1.71 4.84 -13.45
C ASP A 110 1.11 4.11 -14.65
N GLN A 111 -0.09 4.52 -15.05
CA GLN A 111 -0.88 3.96 -16.15
C GLN A 111 -1.02 2.42 -16.19
N VAL A 112 -1.03 1.76 -15.03
CA VAL A 112 -1.16 0.29 -14.94
C VAL A 112 -2.54 -0.17 -15.41
N ARG A 113 -2.67 -1.37 -15.99
CA ARG A 113 -3.95 -1.90 -16.48
C ARG A 113 -4.32 -3.19 -15.76
N LEU A 114 -5.63 -3.44 -15.64
CA LEU A 114 -6.13 -4.72 -15.13
C LEU A 114 -5.92 -5.80 -16.19
N GLN A 115 -5.39 -6.95 -15.77
CA GLN A 115 -5.15 -8.09 -16.65
C GLN A 115 -6.46 -8.67 -17.19
N ASP A 116 -7.46 -8.81 -16.33
CA ASP A 116 -8.74 -9.44 -16.69
C ASP A 116 -9.64 -8.47 -17.48
N SER A 117 -9.40 -7.15 -17.37
CA SER A 117 -10.20 -6.11 -18.02
C SER A 117 -9.33 -4.99 -18.63
N PRO A 118 -8.48 -5.27 -19.65
CA PRO A 118 -7.61 -4.26 -20.25
C PRO A 118 -8.34 -3.05 -20.83
N HIS A 119 -9.59 -3.26 -21.28
CA HIS A 119 -10.46 -2.23 -21.86
C HIS A 119 -11.03 -1.24 -20.84
N ALA A 120 -10.94 -1.52 -19.53
CA ALA A 120 -11.40 -0.63 -18.47
C ALA A 120 -10.60 0.68 -18.39
N GLY A 121 -9.46 0.76 -19.07
CA GLY A 121 -8.55 1.91 -19.02
C GLY A 121 -7.37 1.69 -18.08
N SER A 122 -6.53 2.72 -17.96
CA SER A 122 -5.33 2.70 -17.12
C SER A 122 -5.60 3.34 -15.78
N PHE A 123 -5.02 2.79 -14.72
CA PHE A 123 -5.10 3.31 -13.36
C PHE A 123 -3.82 4.07 -13.03
N THR A 124 -3.94 5.16 -12.28
CA THR A 124 -2.78 5.93 -11.82
C THR A 124 -3.00 6.41 -10.40
N PHE A 125 -2.17 5.92 -9.50
CA PHE A 125 -2.24 6.19 -8.08
C PHE A 125 -0.87 6.03 -7.44
N GLN A 126 -0.70 6.62 -6.27
CA GLN A 126 0.54 6.56 -5.51
C GLN A 126 0.29 6.29 -4.03
N THR A 127 1.35 5.83 -3.36
CA THR A 127 1.43 5.82 -1.91
C THR A 127 2.73 6.48 -1.47
N THR A 128 2.66 7.30 -0.42
CA THR A 128 3.83 7.90 0.23
C THR A 128 3.92 7.40 1.67
N LEU A 129 5.07 6.85 2.04
CA LEU A 129 5.44 6.49 3.40
C LEU A 129 6.35 7.59 3.95
N PHE A 130 5.91 8.27 5.01
CA PHE A 130 6.73 9.27 5.68
C PHE A 130 7.55 8.62 6.79
N LYS A 131 8.77 9.11 7.02
CA LYS A 131 9.67 8.60 8.07
C LYS A 131 9.06 8.63 9.48
N ASN A 132 8.10 9.53 9.72
CA ASN A 132 7.37 9.62 10.97
C ASN A 132 6.28 8.54 11.14
N GLY A 133 6.08 7.64 10.16
CA GLY A 133 5.06 6.60 10.17
C GLY A 133 3.74 6.96 9.48
N ASP A 134 3.57 8.21 9.05
CA ASP A 134 2.37 8.61 8.31
C ASP A 134 2.37 7.99 6.92
N ILE A 135 1.17 7.71 6.41
CA ILE A 135 0.96 7.09 5.09
C ILE A 135 -0.06 7.92 4.34
N VAL A 136 0.19 8.20 3.07
CA VAL A 136 -0.77 8.91 2.20
C VAL A 136 -1.01 8.12 0.92
N PHE A 137 -2.27 7.91 0.57
CA PHE A 137 -2.70 7.42 -0.74
C PHE A 137 -3.25 8.56 -1.57
N VAL A 138 -2.93 8.61 -2.85
CA VAL A 138 -3.50 9.59 -3.79
C VAL A 138 -3.90 8.88 -5.08
N TYR A 139 -5.11 9.16 -5.55
CA TYR A 139 -5.70 8.55 -6.74
C TYR A 139 -5.90 9.61 -7.81
N LYS A 140 -5.15 9.49 -8.91
CA LYS A 140 -5.18 10.46 -10.01
C LYS A 140 -6.07 10.02 -11.16
N ASN A 141 -6.09 8.72 -11.45
CA ASN A 141 -6.96 8.16 -12.48
C ASN A 141 -7.46 6.77 -12.08
N ILE A 142 -8.77 6.65 -11.93
CA ILE A 142 -9.55 5.46 -11.56
C ILE A 142 -10.70 5.39 -12.58
N PRO A 143 -10.50 4.70 -13.71
CA PRO A 143 -11.41 4.81 -14.86
C PRO A 143 -12.72 4.02 -14.71
N ILE A 144 -12.80 3.12 -13.73
CA ILE A 144 -14.00 2.38 -13.35
C ILE A 144 -14.12 2.36 -11.82
N PRO A 145 -15.35 2.25 -11.26
CA PRO A 145 -15.54 2.05 -9.83
C PRO A 145 -14.76 0.84 -9.30
N VAL A 146 -14.18 0.95 -8.11
CA VAL A 146 -13.31 -0.11 -7.54
C VAL A 146 -14.12 -1.37 -7.17
N GLU A 147 -15.41 -1.23 -6.92
CA GLU A 147 -16.38 -2.31 -6.74
C GLU A 147 -16.55 -3.18 -7.99
N ASP A 148 -16.37 -2.62 -9.19
CA ASP A 148 -16.53 -3.32 -10.46
C ASP A 148 -15.28 -4.12 -10.87
N ILE A 149 -14.19 -3.98 -10.13
CA ILE A 149 -12.96 -4.75 -10.37
C ILE A 149 -13.19 -6.19 -9.89
N SER A 150 -13.00 -7.14 -10.81
CA SER A 150 -13.09 -8.59 -10.51
C SER A 150 -12.09 -9.01 -9.45
N ASP A 151 -12.55 -9.76 -8.45
CA ASP A 151 -11.74 -10.33 -7.39
C ASP A 151 -11.45 -11.84 -7.57
N ILE A 152 -11.85 -12.42 -8.71
CA ILE A 152 -11.72 -13.86 -9.02
C ILE A 152 -10.25 -14.25 -9.19
N SER A 153 -9.52 -13.54 -10.05
CA SER A 153 -8.12 -13.84 -10.38
C SER A 153 -7.12 -13.29 -9.36
N HIS A 154 -7.52 -12.27 -8.59
CA HIS A 154 -6.69 -11.60 -7.59
C HIS A 154 -7.58 -10.79 -6.62
N PRO A 155 -7.29 -10.75 -5.31
CA PRO A 155 -8.06 -9.95 -4.36
C PRO A 155 -8.03 -8.45 -4.69
N VAL A 156 -9.15 -7.78 -4.40
CA VAL A 156 -9.28 -6.32 -4.48
C VAL A 156 -9.34 -5.71 -3.09
N LYS A 157 -8.31 -4.94 -2.69
CA LYS A 157 -8.18 -4.40 -1.32
C LYS A 157 -7.65 -2.97 -1.34
N VAL A 158 -8.12 -2.15 -0.39
CA VAL A 158 -7.63 -0.78 -0.16
C VAL A 158 -7.45 -0.58 1.34
N GLY A 159 -6.24 -0.22 1.77
CA GLY A 159 -5.88 0.01 3.16
C GLY A 159 -4.62 -0.71 3.64
N LEU A 160 -4.58 -1.03 4.93
CA LEU A 160 -3.42 -1.61 5.63
C LEU A 160 -3.79 -2.94 6.29
N SER A 161 -2.83 -3.85 6.40
CA SER A 161 -2.98 -5.10 7.16
C SER A 161 -1.65 -5.48 7.79
N ASP A 162 -1.70 -5.95 9.04
CA ASP A 162 -0.59 -6.61 9.72
C ASP A 162 -1.02 -7.91 10.40
N ALA A 163 -0.12 -8.89 10.38
CA ALA A 163 -0.36 -10.25 10.85
C ALA A 163 0.95 -10.87 11.37
N TYR A 164 0.87 -11.65 12.45
CA TYR A 164 2.01 -12.44 12.96
C TYR A 164 1.77 -13.95 12.82
N ARG A 165 2.85 -14.72 12.83
CA ARG A 165 2.82 -16.18 12.82
C ARG A 165 2.93 -16.72 14.23
N LYS A 166 2.06 -17.66 14.60
CA LYS A 166 2.26 -18.52 15.78
C LYS A 166 2.51 -19.94 15.30
N SER A 167 3.71 -20.46 15.55
CA SER A 167 4.03 -21.87 15.26
C SER A 167 3.41 -22.74 16.35
N HIS A 168 2.58 -23.72 15.96
CA HIS A 168 1.97 -24.63 16.92
C HIS A 168 2.84 -25.90 17.06
N SER A 169 3.58 -25.97 18.17
CA SER A 169 4.36 -27.14 18.64
C SER A 169 5.52 -27.62 17.74
N ILE A 170 6.51 -28.26 18.35
CA ILE A 170 7.74 -28.81 17.73
C ILE A 170 7.41 -29.98 16.77
N PHE A 171 6.21 -30.55 16.87
CA PHE A 171 5.79 -31.78 16.18
C PHE A 171 4.82 -31.57 15.02
N SER A 172 4.47 -30.32 14.65
CA SER A 172 3.53 -30.02 13.57
C SER A 172 4.02 -28.85 12.72
N ASN A 173 4.14 -29.06 11.40
CA ASN A 173 4.48 -28.01 10.44
C ASN A 173 3.28 -27.10 10.09
N LYS A 174 2.14 -27.19 10.81
CA LYS A 174 0.98 -26.33 10.58
C LYS A 174 1.25 -24.93 11.16
N GLN A 175 1.56 -24.00 10.28
CA GLN A 175 1.69 -22.58 10.60
C GLN A 175 0.31 -21.91 10.56
N ALA A 176 -0.08 -21.26 11.65
CA ALA A 176 -1.27 -20.41 11.68
C ALA A 176 -0.87 -18.94 11.62
N ILE A 177 -1.49 -18.20 10.70
CA ILE A 177 -1.34 -16.75 10.55
C ILE A 177 -2.50 -16.09 11.28
N TYR A 178 -2.19 -15.14 12.15
CA TYR A 178 -3.18 -14.37 12.87
C TYR A 178 -3.06 -12.91 12.45
N GLU A 179 -4.12 -12.37 11.84
CA GLU A 179 -4.23 -10.97 11.47
C GLU A 179 -4.63 -10.14 12.69
N TYR A 180 -3.82 -9.14 13.04
CA TYR A 180 -4.02 -8.33 14.25
C TYR A 180 -4.81 -7.08 13.97
N HIS A 181 -4.49 -6.46 12.84
CA HIS A 181 -4.98 -5.14 12.54
C HIS A 181 -5.18 -4.98 11.05
N ARG A 182 -6.39 -4.56 10.68
CA ARG A 182 -6.73 -4.20 9.31
C ARG A 182 -7.43 -2.85 9.30
N VAL A 183 -6.89 -1.93 8.51
CA VAL A 183 -7.60 -0.72 8.11
C VAL A 183 -8.11 -0.98 6.70
N LYS A 184 -9.43 -0.98 6.51
CA LYS A 184 -10.06 -1.15 5.20
C LYS A 184 -10.84 0.12 4.87
N PHE A 185 -10.62 0.66 3.68
CA PHE A 185 -11.43 1.74 3.16
C PHE A 185 -12.53 1.21 2.25
N SER A 186 -13.66 1.93 2.21
CA SER A 186 -14.74 1.58 1.31
C SER A 186 -14.33 1.83 -0.13
N LYS A 187 -14.68 0.90 -1.02
CA LYS A 187 -14.31 0.95 -2.45
C LYS A 187 -14.97 2.14 -3.15
N GLU A 188 -16.19 2.48 -2.76
CA GLU A 188 -16.97 3.63 -3.28
C GLU A 188 -16.30 4.99 -3.04
N ASN A 189 -15.38 5.07 -2.07
CA ASN A 189 -14.65 6.30 -1.76
C ASN A 189 -13.35 6.44 -2.57
N ILE A 190 -13.04 5.50 -3.46
CA ILE A 190 -11.80 5.49 -4.24
C ILE A 190 -12.11 5.94 -5.66
N ILE A 191 -12.13 7.25 -5.85
CA ILE A 191 -12.39 7.91 -7.12
C ILE A 191 -11.23 8.85 -7.48
N ASN A 192 -11.29 9.50 -8.65
CA ASN A 192 -10.32 10.51 -9.05
C ASN A 192 -10.22 11.64 -8.01
N ASP A 193 -9.04 12.25 -7.95
CA ASP A 193 -8.76 13.42 -7.12
C ASP A 193 -9.05 13.20 -5.63
N THR A 194 -8.87 11.95 -5.19
CA THR A 194 -9.03 11.55 -3.80
C THR A 194 -7.67 11.37 -3.13
N ALA A 195 -7.54 11.88 -1.91
CA ALA A 195 -6.41 11.59 -1.03
C ALA A 195 -6.87 10.98 0.30
N ILE A 196 -6.11 10.01 0.78
CA ILE A 196 -6.32 9.38 2.09
C ILE A 196 -5.07 9.58 2.91
N TYR A 197 -5.18 10.32 4.01
CA TYR A 197 -4.12 10.49 4.98
C TYR A 197 -4.33 9.53 6.15
N LEU A 198 -3.31 8.74 6.47
CA LEU A 198 -3.32 7.82 7.61
C LEU A 198 -2.25 8.21 8.62
N LYS A 199 -2.66 8.27 9.88
CA LYS A 199 -1.80 8.32 11.06
C LYS A 199 -1.94 7.02 11.83
N PRO A 200 -1.07 6.01 11.59
CA PRO A 200 -1.07 4.77 12.35
C PRO A 200 -0.82 5.10 13.84
N THR A 201 -1.80 4.83 14.70
CA THR A 201 -1.85 5.34 16.08
C THR A 201 -0.95 4.60 17.09
N CYS A 202 0.01 3.80 16.65
CA CYS A 202 0.79 2.94 17.55
C CYS A 202 2.23 2.74 17.07
N LEU A 203 3.01 3.83 17.05
CA LEU A 203 4.42 3.81 16.68
C LEU A 203 5.33 3.46 17.87
N ASN A 204 4.90 3.75 19.10
CA ASN A 204 5.64 3.45 20.32
C ASN A 204 4.75 2.73 21.35
N ARG A 205 5.28 1.64 21.93
CA ARG A 205 4.61 0.81 22.97
C ARG A 205 4.17 1.63 24.20
N LYS A 206 4.78 2.80 24.43
CA LYS A 206 4.43 3.73 25.52
C LYS A 206 3.14 4.52 25.26
N ASP A 207 2.80 4.81 24.00
CA ASP A 207 1.63 5.64 23.64
C ASP A 207 0.36 4.81 23.38
N CYS A 208 0.47 3.49 23.16
CA CYS A 208 -0.73 2.64 22.99
C CYS A 208 -1.48 2.40 24.31
N LEU A 209 -0.78 2.43 25.46
CA LEU A 209 -1.40 2.29 26.78
C LEU A 209 -2.25 3.50 27.18
N SER A 210 -1.90 4.71 26.73
CA SER A 210 -2.67 5.92 27.02
C SER A 210 -3.93 6.05 26.17
N LEU A 211 -3.98 5.43 24.99
CA LEU A 211 -5.18 5.39 24.14
C LEU A 211 -6.17 4.29 24.53
N GLN A 212 -5.72 3.24 25.23
CA GLN A 212 -6.62 2.22 25.78
C GLN A 212 -7.44 2.73 26.98
N THR A 213 -6.94 3.74 27.70
CA THR A 213 -7.65 4.37 28.83
C THR A 213 -8.63 5.47 28.41
N SER A 214 -8.58 5.98 27.17
CA SER A 214 -9.47 7.07 26.73
C SER A 214 -10.79 6.60 26.07
N LYS A 215 -11.08 5.30 26.08
CA LYS A 215 -12.38 4.74 25.60
C LYS A 215 -13.15 3.96 26.68
N ILE A 216 -13.01 4.38 27.93
CA ILE A 216 -13.99 4.08 28.99
C ILE A 216 -14.27 5.39 29.73
N ALA A 217 -15.19 6.18 29.17
CA ALA A 217 -15.98 7.12 29.96
C ALA A 217 -17.41 6.98 29.44
N ASN A 218 -18.21 6.25 30.23
CA ASN A 218 -19.65 6.18 30.12
C ASN A 218 -20.25 7.59 30.10
N PHE A 219 -21.18 7.85 29.19
CA PHE A 219 -22.54 8.35 29.45
C PHE A 219 -23.41 8.06 28.23
#